data_AF-A0A2V4AWQ9-F1
#
_entry.id   AF-A0A2V4AWQ9-F1
#
_cell.length_a   1.000
_cell.length_b   1.000
_cell.length_c   1.000
_cell.angle_alpha   90.00
_cell.angle_beta   90.00
_cell.angle_gamma   90.00
#
_symmetry.space_group_name_H-M   'P 1'
#
loop_
_entity.id
_entity.type
_entity.pdbx_description
1 polymer ?
#
loop_
_entity_poly.entity_id
_entity_poly.type
_entity_poly.pdbx_seq_one_letter_code
_entity_poly.pdbx_strand_id
1 'polypeptide(L)'
;MRTFDEFSRATVRRQLRGAVDPRIVEIVRLRCARYHDCRLCASVRVLDAELDDPMAAKIDRYESSDLPDAWKAALRLADAVIMMPGAVGEDLRADVRRHFDDDQISQLLFSIMKWSCQKALVSLRVDIPQEEGTPVTYDRDGHRIIGTAAIRAFQQAG
;
A
#
# COMPACT_ATOMS: atom_id res chain seq x y z
N MET A 1 13.69 14.49 -8.37
CA MET A 1 13.48 13.56 -7.23
C MET A 1 12.74 14.20 -6.05
N ARG A 2 12.97 15.49 -5.72
CA ARG A 2 12.28 16.19 -4.61
C ARG A 2 10.74 16.14 -4.66
N THR A 3 10.14 16.33 -5.83
CA THR A 3 8.67 16.30 -5.99
C THR A 3 8.04 14.93 -5.69
N PHE A 4 8.73 13.84 -6.03
CA PHE A 4 8.25 12.49 -5.73
C PHE A 4 8.30 12.20 -4.22
N ASP A 5 9.38 12.61 -3.56
CA ASP A 5 9.52 12.49 -2.11
C ASP A 5 8.42 13.29 -1.38
N GLU A 6 8.18 14.53 -1.80
CA GLU A 6 7.13 15.38 -1.24
C GLU A 6 5.73 14.79 -1.41
N PHE A 7 5.41 14.29 -2.62
CA PHE A 7 4.15 13.58 -2.87
C PHE A 7 4.01 12.33 -1.99
N SER A 8 5.09 11.54 -1.87
CA SER A 8 5.09 10.32 -1.06
C SER A 8 4.85 10.64 0.41
N ARG A 9 5.54 11.65 0.93
CA ARG A 9 5.38 12.13 2.31
C ARG A 9 4.00 12.71 2.57
N ALA A 10 3.44 13.49 1.64
CA ALA A 10 2.07 14.00 1.75
C ALA A 10 1.04 12.86 1.82
N THR A 11 1.21 11.83 0.98
CA THR A 11 0.34 10.64 0.99
C THR A 11 0.44 9.90 2.32
N VAL A 12 1.65 9.68 2.85
CA VAL A 12 1.86 9.00 4.14
C VAL A 12 1.28 9.83 5.28
N ARG A 13 1.49 11.14 5.33
CA ARG A 13 0.90 12.01 6.36
C ARG A 13 -0.63 11.96 6.37
N ARG A 14 -1.26 11.75 5.22
CA ARG A 14 -2.71 11.50 5.12
C ARG A 14 -3.06 10.13 5.70
N GLN A 15 -2.33 9.07 5.32
CA GLN A 15 -2.53 7.71 5.85
C GLN A 15 -2.45 7.66 7.38
N LEU A 16 -1.47 8.36 7.97
CA LEU A 16 -1.28 8.44 9.42
C LEU A 16 -2.43 9.13 10.18
N ARG A 17 -3.32 9.85 9.49
CA ARG A 17 -4.55 10.40 10.09
C ARG A 17 -5.67 9.37 10.22
N GLY A 18 -5.51 8.20 9.60
CA GLY A 18 -6.32 7.01 9.89
C GLY A 18 -7.69 6.93 9.20
N ALA A 19 -7.90 7.54 8.03
CA ALA A 19 -9.20 7.42 7.35
C ALA A 19 -9.49 5.97 6.88
N VAL A 20 -8.45 5.23 6.48
CA VAL A 20 -8.54 3.83 6.04
C VAL A 20 -7.74 2.95 7.00
N ASP A 21 -8.29 1.77 7.32
CA ASP A 21 -7.62 0.73 8.10
C ASP A 21 -6.19 0.46 7.57
N PRO A 22 -5.15 0.57 8.40
CA PRO A 22 -3.77 0.29 8.01
C PRO A 22 -3.55 -1.06 7.32
N ARG A 23 -4.35 -2.08 7.68
CA ARG A 23 -4.32 -3.40 7.03
C ARG A 23 -4.75 -3.34 5.56
N ILE A 24 -5.80 -2.58 5.26
CA ILE A 24 -6.27 -2.38 3.88
C ILE A 24 -5.21 -1.62 3.07
N VAL A 25 -4.57 -0.62 3.67
CA VAL A 25 -3.46 0.11 3.02
C VAL A 25 -2.29 -0.84 2.74
N GLU A 26 -1.99 -1.76 3.66
CA GLU A 26 -0.89 -2.71 3.51
C GLU A 26 -1.16 -3.80 2.46
N ILE A 27 -2.37 -4.38 2.40
CA ILE A 27 -2.67 -5.36 1.33
C ILE A 27 -2.60 -4.71 -0.05
N VAL A 28 -3.03 -3.44 -0.18
CA VAL A 28 -2.96 -2.68 -1.44
C VAL A 28 -1.50 -2.44 -1.81
N ARG A 29 -0.65 -2.07 -0.84
CA ARG A 29 0.80 -1.93 -1.05
C ARG A 29 1.42 -3.24 -1.53
N LEU A 30 1.15 -4.34 -0.82
CA LEU A 30 1.70 -5.66 -1.15
C LEU A 30 1.21 -6.13 -2.52
N ARG A 31 -0.06 -5.89 -2.88
CA ARG A 31 -0.58 -6.17 -4.21
C ARG A 31 0.16 -5.38 -5.29
N CYS A 32 0.38 -4.08 -5.08
CA CYS A 32 1.20 -3.26 -5.98
C CYS A 32 2.63 -3.80 -6.10
N ALA A 33 3.27 -4.16 -4.98
CA ALA A 33 4.62 -4.70 -4.94
C ALA A 33 4.75 -5.99 -5.76
N ARG A 34 3.81 -6.93 -5.59
CA ARG A 34 3.77 -8.20 -6.33
C ARG A 34 3.47 -7.98 -7.81
N TYR A 35 2.49 -7.15 -8.13
CA TYR A 35 2.12 -6.88 -9.52
C TYR A 35 3.24 -6.21 -10.32
N HIS A 36 3.96 -5.26 -9.72
CA HIS A 36 5.09 -4.61 -10.38
C HIS A 36 6.42 -5.35 -10.22
N ASP A 37 6.49 -6.46 -9.48
CA ASP A 37 7.75 -7.15 -9.16
C ASP A 37 8.80 -6.21 -8.51
N CYS A 38 8.36 -5.37 -7.55
CA CYS A 38 9.26 -4.50 -6.77
C CYS A 38 9.90 -5.28 -5.62
N ARG A 39 11.20 -5.61 -5.73
CA ARG A 39 11.95 -6.42 -4.76
C ARG A 39 12.11 -5.73 -3.41
N LEU A 40 12.42 -4.43 -3.40
CA LEU A 40 12.46 -3.61 -2.18
C LEU A 40 11.11 -3.59 -1.46
N CYS A 41 10.03 -3.44 -2.22
CA CYS A 41 8.70 -3.29 -1.66
C CYS A 41 8.20 -4.64 -1.13
N ALA A 42 8.49 -5.74 -1.83
CA ALA A 42 8.16 -7.09 -1.39
C ALA A 42 8.90 -7.48 -0.10
N SER A 43 10.17 -7.06 0.07
CA SER A 43 10.98 -7.48 1.21
C SER A 43 10.64 -6.80 2.54
N VAL A 44 9.92 -5.67 2.53
CA VAL A 44 9.62 -4.91 3.76
C VAL A 44 8.20 -5.16 4.29
N ARG A 45 7.97 -4.94 5.59
CA ARG A 45 6.66 -5.08 6.27
C ARG A 45 6.32 -3.84 7.11
N VAL A 46 5.13 -3.26 6.90
CA VAL A 46 4.69 -2.10 7.68
C VAL A 46 4.27 -2.54 9.08
N LEU A 47 4.92 -1.98 10.11
CA LEU A 47 4.68 -2.35 11.51
C LEU A 47 3.24 -2.06 11.96
N ASP A 48 2.75 -0.86 11.68
CA ASP A 48 1.44 -0.36 12.11
C ASP A 48 0.25 -1.10 11.45
N ALA A 49 0.51 -1.93 10.44
CA ALA A 49 -0.53 -2.65 9.74
C ALA A 49 -0.91 -3.96 10.44
N GLU A 50 -0.05 -4.56 11.26
CA GLU A 50 -0.33 -5.84 11.94
C GLU A 50 -0.96 -6.91 11.02
N LEU A 51 -0.49 -6.98 9.77
CA LEU A 51 -1.00 -7.93 8.78
C LEU A 51 -0.36 -9.30 8.99
N ASP A 52 -1.18 -10.31 9.31
CA ASP A 52 -0.67 -11.68 9.46
C ASP A 52 -0.30 -12.34 8.10
N ASP A 53 0.61 -13.32 8.15
CA ASP A 53 1.08 -14.05 6.97
C ASP A 53 -0.05 -14.84 6.25
N PRO A 54 -0.97 -15.54 6.95
CA PRO A 54 -2.10 -16.20 6.31
C PRO A 54 -2.97 -15.26 5.46
N MET A 55 -3.18 -14.03 5.91
CA MET A 55 -3.94 -13.00 5.20
C MET A 55 -3.14 -12.45 4.03
N ALA A 56 -1.84 -12.21 4.21
CA ALA A 56 -0.95 -11.81 3.12
C ALA A 56 -0.87 -12.85 1.99
N ALA A 57 -1.00 -14.15 2.31
CA ALA A 57 -1.02 -15.23 1.32
C ALA A 57 -2.29 -15.25 0.45
N LYS A 58 -3.38 -14.60 0.88
CA LYS A 58 -4.64 -14.53 0.13
C LYS A 58 -4.64 -13.42 -0.94
N ILE A 59 -3.75 -12.43 -0.82
CA ILE A 59 -3.74 -11.22 -1.67
C ILE A 59 -3.73 -11.53 -3.16
N ASP A 60 -3.05 -12.58 -3.64
CA ASP A 60 -3.00 -12.85 -5.09
C ASP A 60 -4.22 -13.59 -5.65
N ARG A 61 -5.01 -14.20 -4.76
CA ARG A 61 -6.23 -14.95 -5.06
C ARG A 61 -7.44 -14.37 -4.34
N TYR A 62 -7.42 -13.06 -4.11
CA TYR A 62 -8.36 -12.41 -3.19
C TYR A 62 -9.82 -12.64 -3.59
N GLU A 63 -10.12 -12.71 -4.88
CA GLU A 63 -11.48 -12.94 -5.39
C GLU A 63 -12.10 -14.23 -4.82
N SER A 64 -11.33 -15.33 -4.84
CA SER A 64 -11.76 -16.64 -4.36
C SER A 64 -11.44 -16.88 -2.87
N SER A 65 -10.98 -15.85 -2.15
CA SER A 65 -10.64 -15.95 -0.74
C SER A 65 -11.82 -15.57 0.17
N ASP A 66 -11.65 -15.78 1.46
CA ASP A 66 -12.49 -15.34 2.57
C ASP A 66 -12.11 -13.93 3.09
N LEU A 67 -11.32 -13.15 2.35
CA LEU A 67 -11.05 -11.75 2.72
C LEU A 67 -12.36 -10.94 2.78
N PRO A 68 -12.47 -9.93 3.66
CA PRO A 68 -13.66 -9.09 3.72
C PRO A 68 -13.93 -8.37 2.38
N ASP A 69 -15.21 -8.13 2.06
CA ASP A 69 -15.59 -7.53 0.77
C ASP A 69 -14.96 -6.15 0.54
N ALA A 70 -14.84 -5.32 1.58
CA ALA A 70 -14.14 -4.04 1.50
C ALA A 70 -12.68 -4.19 1.08
N TRP A 71 -12.00 -5.26 1.52
CA TRP A 71 -10.61 -5.54 1.19
C TRP A 71 -10.48 -5.98 -0.27
N LYS A 72 -11.40 -6.84 -0.73
CA LYS A 72 -11.49 -7.23 -2.14
C LYS A 72 -11.77 -6.01 -3.03
N ALA A 73 -12.69 -5.13 -2.65
CA ALA A 73 -12.99 -3.91 -3.40
C ALA A 73 -11.75 -3.00 -3.52
N ALA A 74 -10.98 -2.84 -2.45
CA ALA A 74 -9.72 -2.09 -2.48
C ALA A 74 -8.66 -2.76 -3.40
N LEU A 75 -8.57 -4.09 -3.40
CA LEU A 75 -7.67 -4.85 -4.28
C LEU A 75 -8.08 -4.78 -5.76
N ARG A 76 -9.38 -4.85 -6.07
CA ARG A 76 -9.89 -4.61 -7.44
C ARG A 76 -9.57 -3.20 -7.92
N LEU A 77 -9.76 -2.20 -7.06
CA LEU A 77 -9.41 -0.82 -7.37
C LEU A 77 -7.90 -0.68 -7.64
N ALA A 78 -7.07 -1.31 -6.81
CA ALA A 78 -5.63 -1.34 -7.01
C ALA A 78 -5.27 -1.97 -8.36
N ASP A 79 -5.77 -3.17 -8.68
CA ASP A 79 -5.52 -3.87 -9.93
C ASP A 79 -5.94 -3.05 -11.16
N ALA A 80 -7.11 -2.40 -11.11
CA ALA A 80 -7.57 -1.54 -12.20
C ALA A 80 -6.67 -0.31 -12.38
N VAL A 81 -6.35 0.40 -11.29
CA VAL A 81 -5.56 1.64 -11.35
C VAL A 81 -4.11 1.38 -11.76
N ILE A 82 -3.48 0.28 -11.30
CA ILE A 82 -2.09 -0.01 -11.65
C ILE A 82 -1.95 -0.46 -13.11
N MET A 83 -2.96 -1.10 -13.70
CA MET A 83 -2.87 -1.72 -15.01
C MET A 83 -3.53 -0.86 -16.10
N MET A 84 -4.76 -0.43 -15.89
CA MET A 84 -5.57 0.29 -16.86
C MET A 84 -6.65 1.14 -16.15
N PRO A 85 -6.34 2.39 -15.74
CA PRO A 85 -7.30 3.23 -15.02
C PRO A 85 -8.63 3.43 -15.75
N GLY A 86 -8.64 3.38 -17.09
CA GLY A 86 -9.86 3.43 -17.90
C GLY A 86 -10.79 2.23 -17.72
N ALA A 87 -10.29 1.09 -17.19
CA ALA A 87 -11.09 -0.09 -16.88
C ALA A 87 -11.88 0.04 -15.58
N VAL A 88 -11.69 1.12 -14.80
CA VAL A 88 -12.57 1.45 -13.68
C VAL A 88 -13.93 1.84 -14.27
N GLY A 89 -14.85 0.89 -14.36
CA GLY A 89 -16.23 1.06 -14.84
C GLY A 89 -17.19 1.54 -13.76
N GLU A 90 -18.46 1.70 -14.12
CA GLU A 90 -19.53 2.09 -13.18
C GLU A 90 -19.70 1.06 -12.05
N ASP A 91 -19.64 -0.23 -12.37
CA ASP A 91 -19.80 -1.31 -11.39
C ASP A 91 -18.70 -1.28 -10.32
N LEU A 92 -17.43 -1.14 -10.72
CA LEU A 92 -16.33 -1.04 -9.77
C LEU A 92 -16.40 0.26 -8.95
N ARG A 93 -16.80 1.39 -9.56
CA ARG A 93 -17.05 2.63 -8.82
C ARG A 93 -18.14 2.46 -7.78
N ALA A 94 -19.24 1.80 -8.14
CA ALA A 94 -20.34 1.53 -7.22
C ALA A 94 -19.90 0.60 -6.10
N ASP A 95 -19.18 -0.48 -6.42
CA ASP A 95 -18.65 -1.44 -5.45
C ASP A 95 -17.73 -0.78 -4.41
N VAL A 96 -16.76 0.01 -4.87
CA VAL A 96 -15.85 0.75 -3.98
C VAL A 96 -16.64 1.71 -3.08
N ARG A 97 -17.62 2.45 -3.63
CA ARG A 97 -18.45 3.39 -2.85
C ARG A 97 -19.41 2.72 -1.87
N ARG A 98 -19.67 1.41 -1.98
CA ARG A 98 -20.41 0.67 -0.94
C ARG A 98 -19.59 0.47 0.33
N HIS A 99 -18.26 0.49 0.22
CA HIS A 99 -17.35 0.16 1.31
C HIS A 99 -16.54 1.34 1.83
N PHE A 100 -16.35 2.37 1.00
CA PHE A 100 -15.49 3.51 1.31
C PHE A 100 -16.19 4.83 0.97
N ASP A 101 -16.04 5.82 1.84
CA ASP A 101 -16.44 7.20 1.55
C ASP A 101 -15.43 7.90 0.61
N ASP A 102 -15.76 9.11 0.15
CA ASP A 102 -14.92 9.85 -0.80
C ASP A 102 -13.52 10.19 -0.23
N ASP A 103 -13.38 10.38 1.09
CA ASP A 103 -12.09 10.66 1.73
C ASP A 103 -11.21 9.40 1.76
N GLN A 104 -11.81 8.26 2.07
CA GLN A 104 -11.18 6.94 2.04
C GLN A 104 -10.78 6.53 0.63
N ILE A 105 -11.66 6.74 -0.36
CA ILE A 105 -11.37 6.46 -1.78
C ILE A 105 -10.20 7.32 -2.25
N SER A 106 -10.21 8.62 -1.95
CA SER A 106 -9.10 9.53 -2.24
C SER A 106 -7.80 9.03 -1.61
N GLN A 107 -7.81 8.63 -0.34
CA GLN A 107 -6.65 8.06 0.33
C GLN A 107 -6.14 6.79 -0.37
N LEU A 108 -7.02 5.86 -0.74
CA LEU A 108 -6.65 4.64 -1.46
C LEU A 108 -6.00 4.95 -2.81
N LEU A 109 -6.58 5.86 -3.60
CA LEU A 109 -6.06 6.25 -4.92
C LEU A 109 -4.66 6.87 -4.81
N PHE A 110 -4.45 7.80 -3.88
CA PHE A 110 -3.12 8.38 -3.64
C PHE A 110 -2.12 7.33 -3.14
N SER A 111 -2.56 6.39 -2.31
CA SER A 111 -1.73 5.28 -1.84
C SER A 111 -1.28 4.40 -3.03
N ILE A 112 -2.22 3.99 -3.89
CA ILE A 112 -1.92 3.20 -5.10
C ILE A 112 -0.95 3.95 -6.00
N MET A 113 -1.14 5.26 -6.20
CA MET A 113 -0.25 6.04 -7.06
C MET A 113 1.16 6.16 -6.47
N LYS A 114 1.28 6.43 -5.16
CA LYS A 114 2.56 6.45 -4.44
C LYS A 114 3.32 5.14 -4.57
N TRP A 115 2.63 4.00 -4.52
CA TRP A 115 3.23 2.69 -4.76
C TRP A 115 3.50 2.39 -6.24
N SER A 116 2.71 2.95 -7.15
CA SER A 116 2.92 2.81 -8.60
C SER A 116 4.17 3.53 -9.10
N CYS A 117 4.67 4.54 -8.38
CA CYS A 117 5.94 5.19 -8.71
C CYS A 117 7.14 4.23 -8.69
N GLN A 118 7.04 3.07 -8.03
CA GLN A 118 8.08 2.03 -8.05
C GLN A 118 8.36 1.50 -9.45
N LYS A 119 7.41 1.62 -10.41
CA LYS A 119 7.60 1.22 -11.81
C LYS A 119 8.88 1.81 -12.41
N ALA A 120 9.22 3.05 -12.07
CA ALA A 120 10.46 3.68 -12.51
C ALA A 120 11.70 2.91 -12.00
N LEU A 121 11.72 2.53 -10.72
CA LEU A 121 12.83 1.78 -10.11
C LEU A 121 12.92 0.35 -10.65
N VAL A 122 11.78 -0.32 -10.78
CA VAL A 122 11.70 -1.70 -11.31
C VAL A 122 12.17 -1.76 -12.75
N SER A 123 11.79 -0.80 -13.60
CA SER A 123 12.12 -0.81 -15.03
C SER A 123 13.63 -0.89 -15.31
N LEU A 124 14.44 -0.35 -14.39
CA LEU A 124 15.91 -0.38 -14.46
C LEU A 124 16.53 -1.34 -13.44
N ARG A 125 15.71 -2.11 -12.71
CA ARG A 125 16.13 -3.03 -11.64
C ARG A 125 17.03 -2.37 -10.58
N VAL A 126 16.74 -1.10 -10.24
CA VAL A 126 17.42 -0.35 -9.17
C VAL A 126 16.68 -0.40 -7.83
N ASP A 127 15.61 -1.19 -7.76
CA ASP A 127 14.88 -1.57 -6.55
C ASP A 127 15.68 -2.60 -5.72
N ILE A 128 16.64 -2.14 -4.91
CA ILE A 128 17.49 -3.02 -4.10
C ILE A 128 16.68 -3.64 -2.95
N PRO A 129 16.54 -4.98 -2.87
CA PRO A 129 15.81 -5.62 -1.77
C PRO A 129 16.48 -5.43 -0.42
N GLN A 130 15.70 -5.62 0.65
CA GLN A 130 16.19 -5.84 2.01
C GLN A 130 16.10 -7.34 2.34
N GLU A 131 16.50 -7.71 3.55
CA GLU A 131 16.15 -9.02 4.11
C GLU A 131 14.61 -9.15 4.19
N GLU A 132 14.08 -10.34 3.90
CA GLU A 132 12.64 -10.58 3.91
C GLU A 132 12.06 -10.31 5.30
N GLY A 133 10.94 -9.57 5.35
CA GLY A 133 10.32 -9.18 6.61
C GLY A 133 10.94 -7.96 7.28
N THR A 134 11.89 -7.27 6.63
CA THR A 134 12.51 -6.06 7.21
C THR A 134 11.42 -5.05 7.60
N PRO A 135 11.37 -4.61 8.87
CA PRO A 135 10.31 -3.73 9.33
C PRO A 135 10.45 -2.33 8.72
N VAL A 136 9.32 -1.70 8.43
CA VAL A 136 9.23 -0.32 7.98
C VAL A 136 8.12 0.41 8.74
N THR A 137 8.38 1.66 9.10
CA THR A 137 7.38 2.59 9.64
C THR A 137 7.62 3.97 9.03
N TYR A 138 6.80 4.95 9.41
CA TYR A 138 6.92 6.32 8.97
C TYR A 138 6.89 7.29 10.15
N ASP A 139 7.70 8.34 10.08
CA ASP A 139 7.58 9.42 11.05
C ASP A 139 6.37 10.34 10.76
N ARG A 140 6.14 11.31 11.65
CA ARG A 140 5.07 12.31 11.52
C ARG A 140 5.18 13.17 10.27
N ASP A 141 6.37 13.28 9.69
CA ASP A 141 6.66 14.01 8.47
C ASP A 141 6.50 13.16 7.21
N GLY A 142 6.16 11.88 7.36
CA GLY A 142 5.96 10.90 6.31
C GLY A 142 7.25 10.30 5.77
N HIS A 143 8.39 10.50 6.43
CA HIS A 143 9.67 9.90 6.03
C HIS A 143 9.64 8.42 6.36
N ARG A 144 10.13 7.61 5.42
CA ARG A 144 10.20 6.17 5.59
C ARG A 144 11.40 5.79 6.45
N ILE A 145 11.17 5.01 7.50
CA ILE A 145 12.21 4.46 8.39
C ILE A 145 12.21 2.95 8.23
N ILE A 146 13.38 2.34 7.99
CA ILE A 146 13.53 0.90 7.68
C ILE A 146 14.44 0.21 8.72
N GLY A 147 14.18 -1.06 8.99
CA GLY A 147 15.04 -1.93 9.79
C GLY A 147 14.95 -1.65 11.29
N THR A 148 16.05 -1.84 12.01
CA THR A 148 16.07 -1.66 13.48
C THR A 148 15.69 -0.25 13.93
N ALA A 149 15.93 0.76 13.09
CA ALA A 149 15.47 2.12 13.34
C ALA A 149 13.94 2.24 13.33
N ALA A 150 13.26 1.45 12.49
CA ALA A 150 11.80 1.43 12.41
C ALA A 150 11.20 0.87 13.71
N ILE A 151 11.76 -0.23 14.23
CA ILE A 151 11.32 -0.83 15.49
C ILE A 151 11.44 0.18 16.64
N ARG A 152 12.60 0.84 16.75
CA ARG A 152 12.82 1.86 17.80
C ARG A 152 11.86 3.03 17.70
N ALA A 153 11.64 3.54 16.48
CA ALA A 153 10.73 4.65 16.25
C ALA A 153 9.27 4.27 16.59
N PHE A 154 8.85 3.07 16.20
CA PHE A 154 7.51 2.54 16.50
C PHE A 154 7.27 2.40 18.01
N GLN A 155 8.25 1.85 18.74
CA GLN A 155 8.19 1.68 20.19
C GLN A 155 8.15 3.01 20.98
N GLN A 156 8.63 4.10 20.39
CA GLN A 156 8.62 5.45 21.01
C GLN A 156 7.34 6.24 20.70
N ALA A 157 6.53 5.77 19.75
CA ALA A 157 5.32 6.44 19.28
C ALA A 157 4.04 5.92 19.94
N GLY A 158 4.08 4.72 20.53
CA GLY A 158 3.00 4.13 21.36
C GLY A 158 3.15 4.48 22.83
#